data_AF-A0A8H8NBI2-F1
#
_entry.id   AF-A0A8H8NBI2-F1
#
_cell.length_a   1.000
_cell.length_b   1.000
_cell.length_c   1.000
_cell.angle_alpha   90.00
_cell.angle_beta   90.00
_cell.angle_gamma   90.00
#
_symmetry.space_group_name_H-M   'P 1'
#
loop_
_entity.id
_entity.type
_entity.pdbx_description
1 polymer ?
#
loop_
_entity_poly.entity_id
_entity_poly.type
_entity_poly.pdbx_seq_one_letter_code
_entity_poly.pdbx_strand_id
1 'polypeptide(L)'
;MAVASLTHVVFIAGLGWTRVRAGVKFSVRLAEKFPDVFISIYVFAPFGDQATQSEIACEQTRIAPSIVDTPVSLPLGVVYSLEKSLKPWISKELKSTSSKVGEQILDLPSWILEDHINGGVGLGYGLPVVSFWAAPAAVMIAHFRNVDHGSGGRLLDAIRARLDRETWAKESLEELFYQGLSRRVVCVPGLPPYYEHQQIPQLLPPVLDLVAVLQKR
;
A
#
# COMPACT_ATOMS: atom_id res chain seq x y z
N MET A 1 -16.50 13.54 -36.39
CA MET A 1 -15.33 12.90 -35.75
C MET A 1 -15.80 12.38 -34.40
N ALA A 2 -15.56 11.11 -34.08
CA ALA A 2 -15.87 10.59 -32.76
C ALA A 2 -14.96 11.28 -31.73
N VAL A 3 -15.51 11.73 -30.61
CA VAL A 3 -14.69 12.30 -29.53
C VAL A 3 -13.92 11.15 -28.91
N ALA A 4 -12.59 11.25 -28.87
CA ALA A 4 -11.75 10.23 -28.24
C ALA A 4 -12.02 10.21 -26.73
N SER A 5 -12.25 9.02 -26.17
CA SER A 5 -12.42 8.84 -24.73
C SER A 5 -11.14 8.31 -24.07
N LEU A 6 -10.94 8.71 -22.82
CA LEU A 6 -9.84 8.29 -21.97
C LEU A 6 -10.35 7.25 -20.96
N THR A 7 -9.67 6.12 -20.92
CA THR A 7 -9.86 5.10 -19.89
C THR A 7 -9.37 5.63 -18.55
N HIS A 8 -10.29 5.78 -17.59
CA HIS A 8 -9.96 6.31 -16.27
C HIS A 8 -9.51 5.20 -15.31
N VAL A 9 -8.27 5.30 -14.85
CA VAL A 9 -7.67 4.44 -13.83
C VAL A 9 -7.45 5.23 -12.55
N VAL A 10 -7.81 4.63 -11.42
CA VAL A 10 -7.52 5.17 -10.09
C VAL A 10 -6.31 4.44 -9.53
N PHE A 11 -5.24 5.17 -9.19
CA PHE A 11 -4.10 4.61 -8.50
C PHE A 11 -4.09 5.05 -7.03
N ILE A 12 -4.21 4.10 -6.11
CA ILE A 12 -4.17 4.32 -4.67
C ILE A 12 -2.72 4.16 -4.20
N ALA A 13 -2.04 5.27 -3.96
CA ALA A 13 -0.64 5.27 -3.57
C ALA A 13 -0.43 4.66 -2.19
N GLY A 14 0.73 4.01 -2.00
CA GLY A 14 1.11 3.42 -0.72
C GLY A 14 1.47 4.47 0.33
N LEU A 15 1.52 4.03 1.58
CA LEU A 15 1.90 4.87 2.71
C LEU A 15 3.39 5.20 2.70
N GLY A 16 3.72 6.48 2.92
CA GLY A 16 5.10 6.96 2.97
C GLY A 16 5.59 7.52 1.64
N TRP A 17 6.45 8.54 1.72
CA TRP A 17 6.91 9.29 0.54
C TRP A 17 7.57 8.41 -0.53
N THR A 18 8.35 7.40 -0.14
CA THR A 18 9.03 6.50 -1.08
C THR A 18 8.05 5.75 -1.96
N ARG A 19 6.91 5.30 -1.40
CA ARG A 19 5.85 4.60 -2.13
C ARG A 19 5.03 5.56 -2.98
N VAL A 20 4.66 6.72 -2.44
CA VAL A 20 3.99 7.79 -3.19
C VAL A 20 4.80 8.17 -4.42
N ARG A 21 6.09 8.47 -4.25
CA ARG A 21 6.99 8.83 -5.35
C ARG A 21 7.12 7.73 -6.39
N ALA A 22 7.23 6.46 -5.98
CA ALA A 22 7.29 5.34 -6.91
C ALA A 22 6.00 5.23 -7.73
N GLY A 23 4.86 5.38 -7.07
CA GLY A 23 3.54 5.35 -7.67
C GLY A 23 3.24 6.52 -8.64
N VAL A 24 3.65 7.74 -8.28
CA VAL A 24 3.57 8.91 -9.17
C VAL A 24 4.40 8.67 -10.43
N LYS A 25 5.67 8.26 -10.28
CA LYS A 25 6.53 7.94 -11.42
C LYS A 25 5.95 6.85 -12.31
N PHE A 26 5.46 5.76 -11.70
CA PHE A 26 4.84 4.66 -12.44
C PHE A 26 3.62 5.15 -13.24
N SER A 27 2.76 5.95 -12.62
CA SER A 27 1.56 6.50 -13.25
C SER A 27 1.90 7.39 -14.43
N VAL A 28 2.85 8.33 -14.27
CA VAL A 28 3.31 9.18 -15.38
C VAL A 28 3.83 8.34 -16.54
N ARG A 29 4.70 7.35 -16.27
CA ARG A 29 5.23 6.46 -17.32
C ARG A 29 4.15 5.61 -18.00
N LEU A 30 3.12 5.22 -17.26
CA LEU A 30 2.00 4.45 -17.80
C LEU A 30 1.16 5.32 -18.74
N ALA A 31 0.82 6.54 -18.32
CA ALA A 31 0.09 7.51 -19.14
C ALA A 31 0.89 7.92 -20.40
N GLU A 32 2.19 8.18 -20.26
CA GLU A 32 3.09 8.46 -21.42
C GLU A 32 3.10 7.32 -22.45
N LYS A 33 2.98 6.07 -22.00
CA LYS A 33 3.02 4.88 -22.85
C LYS A 33 1.65 4.56 -23.48
N PHE A 34 0.56 4.87 -22.78
CA PHE A 34 -0.80 4.56 -23.17
C PHE A 34 -1.61 5.86 -23.26
N PRO A 35 -1.61 6.54 -24.41
CA PRO A 35 -2.19 7.87 -24.58
C PRO A 35 -3.72 7.88 -24.52
N ASP A 36 -4.36 6.72 -24.38
CA ASP A 36 -5.78 6.54 -24.14
C ASP A 36 -6.11 6.31 -22.65
N VAL A 37 -5.13 6.44 -21.75
CA VAL A 37 -5.28 6.22 -20.31
C VAL A 37 -5.13 7.54 -19.54
N PHE A 38 -6.04 7.76 -18.61
CA PHE A 38 -5.95 8.84 -17.62
C PHE A 38 -5.83 8.25 -16.21
N ILE A 39 -4.90 8.76 -15.41
CA ILE A 39 -4.63 8.22 -14.06
C ILE A 39 -4.88 9.26 -12.98
N SER A 40 -5.85 8.99 -12.11
CA SER A 40 -6.02 9.73 -10.87
C SER A 40 -5.25 9.07 -9.74
N ILE A 41 -4.24 9.76 -9.23
CA ILE A 41 -3.35 9.26 -8.19
C ILE A 41 -3.89 9.74 -6.83
N TYR A 42 -4.52 8.84 -6.09
CA TYR A 42 -5.02 9.10 -4.75
C TYR A 42 -3.88 9.01 -3.73
N VAL A 43 -3.60 10.09 -3.02
CA VAL A 43 -2.46 10.22 -2.09
C VAL A 43 -2.96 10.52 -0.67
N PHE A 44 -2.41 9.85 0.34
CA PHE A 44 -2.72 10.17 1.73
C PHE A 44 -2.20 11.58 2.11
N ALA A 45 -3.01 12.35 2.85
CA ALA A 45 -2.86 13.80 3.04
C ALA A 45 -1.44 14.31 3.38
N PRO A 46 -0.66 13.63 4.27
CA PRO A 46 0.69 14.08 4.64
C PRO A 46 1.68 14.17 3.46
N PHE A 47 1.37 13.55 2.33
CA PHE A 47 2.24 13.51 1.14
C PHE A 47 1.61 14.21 -0.07
N GLY A 48 0.44 14.86 0.09
CA GLY A 48 -0.28 15.51 -1.01
C GLY A 48 0.54 16.61 -1.67
N ASP A 49 1.02 17.58 -0.90
CA ASP A 49 1.84 18.68 -1.42
C ASP A 49 3.13 18.19 -2.07
N GLN A 50 3.79 17.23 -1.42
CA GLN A 50 5.03 16.65 -1.92
C GLN A 50 4.79 15.88 -3.23
N ALA A 51 3.66 15.19 -3.36
CA ALA A 51 3.26 14.50 -4.58
C ALA A 51 3.00 15.50 -5.72
N THR A 52 2.22 16.55 -5.46
CA THR A 52 1.92 17.60 -6.43
C THR A 52 3.19 18.31 -6.91
N GLN A 53 4.12 18.63 -6.01
CA GLN A 53 5.42 19.22 -6.38
C GLN A 53 6.31 18.28 -7.19
N SER A 54 6.17 16.97 -6.99
CA SER A 54 6.93 15.96 -7.71
C SER A 54 6.28 15.52 -9.01
N GLU A 55 5.04 15.94 -9.27
CA GLU A 55 4.31 15.61 -10.48
C GLU A 55 5.09 16.17 -11.66
N ILE A 56 5.69 15.26 -12.42
CA ILE A 56 6.24 15.59 -13.73
C ILE A 56 5.00 15.85 -14.58
N ALA A 57 4.86 17.10 -15.05
CA ALA A 57 3.67 17.55 -15.77
C ALA A 57 3.27 16.56 -16.88
N CYS A 58 2.19 15.82 -16.64
CA CYS A 58 1.56 14.93 -17.59
C CYS A 58 0.08 15.27 -17.59
N GLU A 59 -0.46 15.70 -18.73
CA GLU A 59 -1.87 16.13 -18.85
C GLU A 59 -2.86 15.00 -18.55
N GLN A 60 -2.37 13.75 -18.58
CA GLN A 60 -3.12 12.53 -18.35
C GLN A 60 -3.00 12.00 -16.92
N THR A 61 -2.34 12.73 -16.02
CA THR A 61 -2.34 12.43 -14.59
C THR A 61 -2.94 13.56 -13.78
N ARG A 62 -3.47 13.20 -12.60
CA ARG A 62 -3.78 14.19 -11.56
C ARG A 62 -3.52 13.63 -10.18
N ILE A 63 -3.04 14.46 -9.27
CA ILE A 63 -2.98 14.15 -7.84
C ILE A 63 -4.32 14.46 -7.17
N ALA A 64 -4.85 13.48 -6.43
CA ALA A 64 -6.03 13.62 -5.58
C ALA A 64 -5.62 13.40 -4.12
N PRO A 65 -5.26 14.46 -3.38
CA PRO A 65 -4.89 14.31 -1.97
C PRO A 65 -6.13 13.97 -1.12
N SER A 66 -5.93 13.09 -0.14
CA SER A 66 -6.89 12.83 0.93
C SER A 66 -7.07 14.08 1.80
N ILE A 67 -8.27 14.24 2.36
CA ILE A 67 -8.66 15.40 3.19
C ILE A 67 -8.63 15.01 4.68
N VAL A 68 -7.84 14.00 5.08
CA VAL A 68 -7.81 13.53 6.46
C VAL A 68 -6.63 14.14 7.24
N ASP A 69 -6.96 14.99 8.21
CA ASP A 69 -6.02 15.68 9.11
C ASP A 69 -5.62 14.85 10.34
N THR A 70 -6.00 13.57 10.41
CA THR A 70 -5.82 12.81 11.66
C THR A 70 -4.38 12.29 11.77
N PRO A 71 -3.62 12.66 12.82
CA PRO A 71 -2.32 12.05 13.09
C PRO A 71 -2.55 10.60 13.47
N VAL A 72 -2.11 9.68 12.62
CA VAL A 72 -2.25 8.26 12.88
C VAL A 72 -0.95 7.73 13.45
N SER A 73 -1.00 7.25 14.70
CA SER A 73 0.15 6.69 15.42
C SER A 73 0.46 5.23 15.08
N LEU A 74 -0.43 4.51 14.38
CA LEU A 74 -0.35 3.06 14.15
C LEU A 74 -0.67 2.70 12.69
N PRO A 75 0.04 1.73 12.07
CA PRO A 75 -0.20 1.31 10.68
C PRO A 75 -1.65 0.91 10.37
N LEU A 76 -2.33 0.21 11.29
CA LEU A 76 -3.75 -0.16 11.14
C LEU A 76 -4.68 1.06 11.11
N GLY A 77 -4.39 2.06 11.94
CA GLY A 77 -5.16 3.30 11.93
C GLY A 77 -5.01 4.02 10.59
N VAL A 78 -3.89 3.84 9.89
CA VAL A 78 -3.63 4.51 8.61
C VAL A 78 -4.47 3.86 7.52
N VAL A 79 -4.51 2.53 7.49
CA VAL A 79 -5.37 1.78 6.54
C VAL A 79 -6.84 2.12 6.76
N TYR A 80 -7.31 2.14 8.01
CA TYR A 80 -8.68 2.55 8.32
C TYR A 80 -8.97 4.00 7.91
N SER A 81 -8.02 4.91 8.15
CA SER A 81 -8.15 6.32 7.76
C SER A 81 -8.18 6.47 6.23
N LEU A 82 -7.36 5.70 5.53
CA LEU A 82 -7.32 5.63 4.08
C LEU A 82 -8.65 5.13 3.50
N GLU A 83 -9.20 4.05 4.04
CA GLU A 83 -10.50 3.52 3.59
C GLU A 83 -11.63 4.54 3.80
N LYS A 84 -11.65 5.17 4.99
CA LYS A 84 -12.63 6.21 5.33
C LYS A 84 -12.52 7.42 4.41
N SER A 85 -11.30 7.83 4.05
CA SER A 85 -11.07 8.99 3.20
C SER A 85 -11.28 8.72 1.71
N LEU A 86 -10.96 7.51 1.26
CA LEU A 86 -11.09 7.08 -0.12
C LEU A 86 -12.56 6.95 -0.52
N LYS A 87 -13.39 6.37 0.35
CA LYS A 87 -14.81 6.11 0.09
C LYS A 87 -15.59 7.32 -0.44
N PRO A 88 -15.61 8.50 0.21
CA PRO A 88 -16.35 9.66 -0.31
C PRO A 88 -15.77 10.16 -1.63
N TRP A 89 -14.46 10.10 -1.82
CA TRP A 89 -13.80 10.54 -3.05
C TRP A 89 -14.14 9.63 -4.23
N ILE A 90 -13.92 8.32 -4.11
CA ILE A 90 -14.17 7.38 -5.21
C ILE A 90 -15.67 7.26 -5.53
N SER A 91 -16.54 7.37 -4.52
CA SER A 91 -18.00 7.42 -4.75
C SER A 91 -18.42 8.63 -5.56
N LYS A 92 -17.74 9.76 -5.40
CA LYS A 92 -17.97 10.97 -6.20
C LYS A 92 -17.50 10.76 -7.63
N GLU A 93 -16.32 10.18 -7.83
CA GLU A 93 -15.77 9.89 -9.16
C GLU A 93 -16.66 8.91 -9.94
N LEU A 94 -17.09 7.82 -9.30
CA LEU A 94 -17.97 6.81 -9.91
C LEU A 94 -19.37 7.32 -10.29
N LYS A 95 -19.84 8.39 -9.64
CA LYS A 95 -21.14 9.02 -9.92
C LYS A 95 -21.02 10.30 -10.76
N SER A 96 -19.80 10.71 -11.08
CA SER A 96 -19.57 11.94 -11.84
C SER A 96 -20.05 11.76 -13.28
N THR A 97 -20.49 12.84 -13.93
CA THR A 97 -20.66 12.82 -15.38
C THR A 97 -19.31 12.93 -16.05
N SER A 98 -19.13 12.27 -17.20
CA SER A 98 -17.87 12.28 -17.95
C SER A 98 -17.33 13.70 -18.08
N SER A 99 -16.12 13.91 -17.55
CA SER A 99 -15.45 15.21 -17.55
C SER A 99 -14.56 15.35 -18.78
N LYS A 100 -14.12 16.55 -19.11
CA LYS A 100 -13.18 16.77 -20.22
C LYS A 100 -11.76 16.92 -19.69
N VAL A 101 -10.81 16.26 -20.36
CA VAL A 101 -9.37 16.45 -20.17
C VAL A 101 -8.82 16.87 -21.52
N GLY A 102 -8.47 18.15 -21.64
CA GLY A 102 -8.21 18.76 -22.94
C GLY A 102 -9.43 18.64 -23.87
N GLU A 103 -9.23 18.03 -25.04
CA GLU A 103 -10.30 17.77 -26.02
C GLU A 103 -11.00 16.41 -25.84
N GLN A 104 -10.47 15.56 -24.96
CA GLN A 104 -10.93 14.17 -24.78
C GLN A 104 -11.96 14.07 -23.65
N ILE A 105 -12.84 13.06 -23.75
CA ILE A 105 -13.81 12.74 -22.70
C ILE A 105 -13.18 11.74 -21.74
N LEU A 106 -13.16 12.06 -20.45
CA LEU A 106 -12.76 11.13 -19.40
C LEU A 106 -13.94 10.22 -19.05
N ASP A 107 -13.76 8.91 -19.27
CA ASP A 107 -14.73 7.91 -18.87
C ASP A 107 -14.79 7.78 -17.33
N LEU A 108 -15.82 7.10 -16.83
CA LEU A 108 -15.89 6.76 -15.41
C LEU A 108 -14.70 5.87 -15.01
N PRO A 109 -14.28 5.90 -13.73
CA PRO A 109 -13.28 4.97 -13.22
C PRO A 109 -13.63 3.52 -13.57
N SER A 110 -12.70 2.81 -14.19
CA SER A 110 -12.90 1.45 -14.67
C SER A 110 -11.93 0.44 -14.05
N TRP A 111 -10.80 0.90 -13.52
CA TRP A 111 -9.79 0.07 -12.86
C TRP A 111 -9.23 0.77 -11.62
N ILE A 112 -8.85 -0.04 -10.63
CA ILE A 112 -8.07 0.41 -9.49
C ILE A 112 -6.70 -0.27 -9.56
N LEU A 113 -5.65 0.54 -9.55
CA LEU A 113 -4.30 0.11 -9.22
C LEU A 113 -4.07 0.47 -7.74
N GLU A 114 -3.59 -0.48 -6.94
CA GLU A 114 -3.44 -0.25 -5.50
C GLU A 114 -2.07 -0.72 -5.03
N ASP A 115 -1.34 0.15 -4.33
CA ASP A 115 -0.13 -0.28 -3.64
C ASP A 115 -0.47 -1.39 -2.62
N HIS A 116 0.20 -2.53 -2.73
CA HIS A 116 -0.08 -3.73 -1.95
C HIS A 116 -0.16 -3.49 -0.44
N ILE A 117 0.61 -2.53 0.10
CA ILE A 117 0.62 -2.30 1.55
C ILE A 117 -0.67 -1.69 2.08
N ASN A 118 -1.52 -1.18 1.19
CA ASN A 118 -2.81 -0.61 1.58
C ASN A 118 -3.82 -1.70 1.95
N GLY A 119 -3.53 -2.98 1.70
CA GLY A 119 -4.30 -4.09 2.26
C GLY A 119 -5.65 -4.35 1.60
N GLY A 120 -5.88 -3.83 0.38
CA GLY A 120 -7.08 -4.10 -0.39
C GLY A 120 -8.21 -3.09 -0.17
N VAL A 121 -7.89 -1.84 0.19
CA VAL A 121 -8.91 -0.78 0.35
C VAL A 121 -9.70 -0.55 -0.93
N GLY A 122 -9.13 -0.86 -2.10
CA GLY A 122 -9.80 -0.73 -3.39
C GLY A 122 -10.87 -1.80 -3.67
N LEU A 123 -10.87 -2.92 -2.95
CA LEU A 123 -11.76 -4.06 -3.24
C LEU A 123 -13.25 -3.76 -3.03
N GLY A 124 -13.58 -2.74 -2.22
CA GLY A 124 -14.96 -2.42 -1.85
C GLY A 124 -15.78 -1.66 -2.90
N TYR A 125 -15.23 -1.38 -4.09
CA TYR A 125 -15.84 -0.42 -5.04
C TYR A 125 -16.34 -1.04 -6.36
N GLY A 126 -16.33 -2.37 -6.48
CA GLY A 126 -16.90 -3.07 -7.66
C GLY A 126 -16.10 -2.89 -8.96
N LEU A 127 -14.87 -2.40 -8.87
CA LEU A 127 -13.93 -2.31 -9.99
C LEU A 127 -12.86 -3.41 -9.89
N PRO A 128 -12.32 -3.89 -11.03
CA PRO A 128 -11.11 -4.70 -11.02
C PRO A 128 -9.97 -3.98 -10.29
N VAL A 129 -9.32 -4.70 -9.36
CA VAL A 129 -8.18 -4.20 -8.58
C VAL A 129 -6.92 -4.94 -8.99
N VAL A 130 -5.87 -4.18 -9.34
CA VAL A 130 -4.55 -4.69 -9.67
C VAL A 130 -3.57 -4.22 -8.60
N SER A 131 -2.85 -5.17 -7.99
CA SER A 131 -1.89 -4.88 -6.93
C SER A 131 -0.57 -4.36 -7.52
N PHE A 132 -0.08 -3.24 -6.99
CA PHE A 132 1.20 -2.63 -7.31
C PHE A 132 2.21 -2.93 -6.19
N TRP A 133 3.37 -3.47 -6.56
CA TRP A 133 4.44 -3.80 -5.64
C TRP A 133 5.68 -2.94 -5.95
N ALA A 134 5.96 -1.98 -5.08
CA ALA A 134 7.05 -1.01 -5.27
C ALA A 134 8.45 -1.51 -4.85
N ALA A 135 8.54 -2.73 -4.29
CA ALA A 135 9.80 -3.29 -3.79
C ALA A 135 10.34 -4.39 -4.72
N PRO A 136 11.59 -4.85 -4.54
CA PRO A 136 12.09 -6.00 -5.29
C PRO A 136 11.23 -7.25 -5.08
N ALA A 137 11.15 -8.11 -6.11
CA ALA A 137 10.42 -9.38 -6.04
C ALA A 137 10.92 -10.29 -4.90
N ALA A 138 12.21 -10.23 -4.57
CA ALA A 138 12.80 -10.88 -3.40
C ALA A 138 12.06 -10.56 -2.11
N VAL A 139 11.74 -9.28 -1.88
CA VAL A 139 11.00 -8.82 -0.70
C VAL A 139 9.57 -9.34 -0.75
N MET A 140 8.98 -9.43 -1.93
CA MET A 140 7.63 -9.99 -2.12
C MET A 140 7.58 -11.45 -1.68
N ILE A 141 8.48 -12.28 -2.22
CA ILE A 141 8.56 -13.72 -1.94
C ILE A 141 8.88 -13.97 -0.45
N ALA A 142 9.65 -13.09 0.16
CA ALA A 142 9.90 -13.07 1.59
C ALA A 142 8.66 -12.70 2.44
N HIS A 143 7.87 -11.74 1.96
CA HIS A 143 6.74 -11.20 2.72
C HIS A 143 5.53 -12.14 2.69
N PHE A 144 5.27 -12.77 1.54
CA PHE A 144 4.19 -13.74 1.40
C PHE A 144 4.61 -15.10 1.92
N ARG A 145 3.89 -15.55 2.95
CA ARG A 145 4.04 -16.85 3.62
C ARG A 145 4.42 -17.94 2.63
N ASN A 146 5.66 -18.40 2.74
CA ASN A 146 6.10 -19.59 2.06
C ASN A 146 6.67 -20.55 3.11
N VAL A 147 5.84 -21.54 3.45
CA VAL A 147 6.16 -22.55 4.45
C VAL A 147 7.40 -23.35 4.03
N ASP A 148 7.59 -23.53 2.72
CA ASP A 148 8.69 -24.31 2.14
C ASP A 148 10.04 -23.57 2.21
N HIS A 149 10.02 -22.24 2.13
CA HIS A 149 11.22 -21.39 2.23
C HIS A 149 11.51 -20.88 3.64
N GLY A 150 10.66 -21.22 4.61
CA GLY A 150 10.77 -20.74 5.97
C GLY A 150 10.58 -19.21 6.10
N SER A 151 9.78 -18.58 5.23
CA SER A 151 9.56 -17.12 5.25
C SER A 151 8.09 -16.76 5.47
N GLY A 152 7.84 -15.57 6.03
CA GLY A 152 6.55 -14.89 5.94
C GLY A 152 5.45 -15.33 6.93
N GLY A 153 5.67 -15.23 8.24
CA GLY A 153 4.53 -15.15 9.17
C GLY A 153 4.51 -16.14 10.34
N ARG A 154 5.49 -17.04 10.48
CA ARG A 154 5.60 -17.87 11.68
C ARG A 154 5.85 -17.05 12.95
N LEU A 155 6.47 -15.89 12.85
CA LEU A 155 6.59 -14.96 13.96
C LEU A 155 5.22 -14.43 14.39
N LEU A 156 4.39 -13.96 13.46
CA LEU A 156 3.04 -13.49 13.80
C LEU A 156 2.17 -14.64 14.31
N ASP A 157 2.32 -15.84 13.75
CA ASP A 157 1.66 -17.05 14.26
C ASP A 157 2.18 -17.42 15.67
N ALA A 158 3.48 -17.30 15.94
CA ALA A 158 4.07 -17.56 17.25
C ALA A 158 3.68 -16.50 18.29
N ILE A 159 3.59 -15.24 17.86
CA ILE A 159 3.08 -14.13 18.66
C ILE A 159 1.60 -14.36 18.95
N ARG A 160 0.76 -14.65 17.94
CA ARG A 160 -0.68 -14.94 18.10
C ARG A 160 -0.94 -16.15 19.01
N ALA A 161 -0.29 -17.29 18.75
CA ALA A 161 -0.47 -18.51 19.54
C ALA A 161 -0.06 -18.38 21.01
N ARG A 162 0.76 -17.36 21.34
CA ARG A 162 1.22 -17.08 22.71
C ARG A 162 0.47 -15.90 23.35
N LEU A 163 -0.01 -14.95 22.55
CA LEU A 163 -0.94 -13.89 22.96
C LEU A 163 -2.23 -14.45 23.54
N ASP A 164 -2.73 -15.55 22.98
CA ASP A 164 -3.91 -16.26 23.50
C ASP A 164 -3.69 -16.86 24.90
N ARG A 165 -2.47 -16.81 25.45
CA ARG A 165 -2.11 -17.52 26.69
C ARG A 165 -1.75 -16.62 27.87
N GLU A 166 -1.20 -15.42 27.67
CA GLU A 166 -0.71 -14.55 28.77
C GLU A 166 -0.64 -13.06 28.39
N THR A 167 -0.76 -12.16 29.37
CA THR A 167 -0.43 -10.72 29.26
C THR A 167 1.08 -10.50 29.38
N TRP A 168 1.74 -10.09 28.30
CA TRP A 168 3.20 -9.91 28.26
C TRP A 168 3.61 -8.43 28.34
N ALA A 169 4.69 -8.14 29.08
CA ALA A 169 5.37 -6.85 29.03
C ALA A 169 6.12 -6.68 27.70
N LYS A 170 6.33 -5.43 27.26
CA LYS A 170 6.93 -5.08 25.97
C LYS A 170 8.33 -5.68 25.80
N GLU A 171 9.09 -5.71 26.89
CA GLU A 171 10.47 -6.22 26.97
C GLU A 171 10.53 -7.72 26.65
N SER A 172 9.52 -8.48 27.08
CA SER A 172 9.42 -9.92 26.82
C SER A 172 9.03 -10.24 25.37
N LEU A 173 8.34 -9.32 24.68
CA LEU A 173 8.04 -9.43 23.25
C LEU A 173 9.28 -9.14 22.39
N GLU A 174 10.09 -8.16 22.78
CA GLU A 174 11.37 -7.85 22.13
C GLU A 174 12.33 -9.05 22.21
N GLU A 175 12.49 -9.63 23.40
CA GLU A 175 13.35 -10.80 23.58
C GLU A 175 12.88 -12.01 22.75
N LEU A 176 11.58 -12.28 22.72
CA LEU A 176 10.99 -13.37 21.94
C LEU A 176 11.14 -13.14 20.43
N PHE A 177 11.02 -11.89 19.99
CA PHE A 177 11.28 -11.48 18.61
C PHE A 177 12.75 -11.73 18.24
N TYR A 178 13.70 -11.27 19.05
CA TYR A 178 15.12 -11.45 18.79
C TYR A 178 15.53 -12.93 18.83
N GLN A 179 15.06 -13.70 19.81
CA GLN A 179 15.40 -15.13 19.92
C GLN A 179 14.81 -15.97 18.77
N GLY A 180 13.58 -15.65 18.33
CA GLY A 180 12.90 -16.39 17.26
C GLY A 180 13.46 -16.11 15.86
N LEU A 181 13.88 -14.88 15.58
CA LEU A 181 14.29 -14.44 14.23
C LEU A 181 15.79 -14.38 14.01
N SER A 182 16.59 -14.21 15.07
CA SER A 182 18.05 -14.07 14.93
C SER A 182 18.72 -15.34 14.40
N ARG A 183 18.16 -16.52 14.70
CA ARG A 183 18.76 -17.82 14.38
C ARG A 183 18.17 -18.50 13.14
N ARG A 184 17.11 -17.93 12.55
CA ARG A 184 16.40 -18.56 11.44
C ARG A 184 17.00 -18.16 10.11
N VAL A 185 17.45 -19.13 9.34
CA VAL A 185 17.91 -18.93 7.96
C VAL A 185 16.71 -19.09 7.03
N VAL A 186 16.58 -18.15 6.09
CA VAL A 186 15.59 -18.15 5.02
C VAL A 186 16.29 -18.45 3.71
N CYS A 187 15.73 -19.38 2.94
CA CYS A 187 16.27 -19.82 1.66
C CYS A 187 15.23 -19.56 0.57
N VAL A 188 15.30 -18.39 -0.07
CA VAL A 188 14.46 -18.06 -1.22
C VAL A 188 15.17 -18.45 -2.52
N PRO A 189 14.53 -19.19 -3.44
CA PRO A 189 15.12 -19.52 -4.73
C PRO A 189 15.64 -18.29 -5.46
N GLY A 190 16.91 -18.33 -5.88
CA GLY A 190 17.58 -17.22 -6.58
C GLY A 190 18.19 -16.15 -5.66
N LEU A 191 18.10 -16.30 -4.34
CA LEU A 191 18.79 -15.44 -3.38
C LEU A 191 19.81 -16.24 -2.56
N PRO A 192 20.93 -15.62 -2.12
CA PRO A 192 21.80 -16.22 -1.12
C PRO A 192 21.02 -16.50 0.18
N PRO A 193 21.36 -17.55 0.95
CA PRO A 193 20.79 -17.74 2.28
C PRO A 193 21.08 -16.52 3.17
N TYR A 194 20.08 -16.09 3.94
CA TYR A 194 20.19 -14.98 4.88
C TYR A 194 19.35 -15.24 6.12
N TYR A 195 19.59 -14.50 7.20
CA TYR A 195 18.81 -14.65 8.43
C TYR A 195 17.50 -13.86 8.38
N GLU A 196 16.43 -14.39 8.94
CA GLU A 196 15.08 -13.80 8.88
C GLU A 196 15.04 -12.40 9.50
N HIS A 197 15.81 -12.14 10.56
CA HIS A 197 15.92 -10.78 11.14
C HIS A 197 16.44 -9.74 10.15
N GLN A 198 17.21 -10.14 9.13
CA GLN A 198 17.73 -9.24 8.09
C GLN A 198 16.62 -8.75 7.14
N GLN A 199 15.45 -9.41 7.15
CA GLN A 199 14.25 -8.98 6.40
C GLN A 199 13.36 -8.00 7.19
N ILE A 200 13.49 -7.96 8.52
CA ILE A 200 12.58 -7.24 9.43
C ILE A 200 13.26 -6.08 10.19
N PRO A 201 14.27 -5.34 9.66
CA PRO A 201 14.91 -4.28 10.45
C PRO A 201 13.98 -3.07 10.70
N GLN A 202 12.95 -2.86 9.88
CA GLN A 202 12.09 -1.66 9.91
C GLN A 202 10.68 -1.90 10.46
N LEU A 203 10.26 -3.15 10.65
CA LEU A 203 8.91 -3.51 11.11
C LEU A 203 8.88 -3.81 12.62
N LEU A 204 10.02 -3.87 13.30
CA LEU A 204 10.13 -4.17 14.74
C LEU A 204 9.25 -3.22 15.60
N PRO A 205 9.41 -1.88 15.52
CA PRO A 205 8.61 -1.00 16.36
C PRO A 205 7.10 -1.07 16.04
N PRO A 206 6.66 -1.00 14.76
CA PRO A 206 5.24 -1.06 14.44
C PRO A 206 4.55 -2.41 14.74
N VAL A 207 5.27 -3.54 14.64
CA VAL A 207 4.73 -4.87 14.97
C VAL A 207 4.53 -5.01 16.48
N LEU A 208 5.47 -4.52 17.29
CA LEU A 208 5.34 -4.51 18.75
C LEU A 208 4.18 -3.60 19.20
N ASP A 209 4.04 -2.43 18.57
CA ASP A 209 2.93 -1.51 18.86
C ASP A 209 1.57 -2.11 18.45
N LEU A 210 1.51 -2.83 17.32
CA LEU A 210 0.33 -3.56 16.88
C LEU A 210 -0.07 -4.67 17.88
N VAL A 211 0.91 -5.42 18.37
CA VAL A 211 0.68 -6.48 19.37
C VAL A 211 0.15 -5.89 20.67
N ALA A 212 0.72 -4.79 21.15
CA ALA A 212 0.27 -4.09 22.34
C ALA A 212 -1.18 -3.56 22.23
N VAL A 213 -1.61 -3.16 21.02
CA VAL A 213 -3.00 -2.75 20.76
C VAL A 213 -3.95 -3.94 20.77
N LEU A 214 -3.54 -5.07 20.17
CA LEU A 214 -4.34 -6.29 20.15
C LEU A 214 -4.53 -6.90 21.54
N GLN A 215 -3.59 -6.72 22.46
CA GLN A 215 -3.70 -7.15 23.86
C GLN A 215 -4.68 -6.32 24.71
N LYS A 216 -5.04 -5.10 24.27
CA LYS A 216 -5.94 -4.19 25.01
C LYS A 216 -7.41 -4.31 24.62
N ARG A 217 -7.75 -5.20 23.68
CA ARG A 217 -9.12 -5.52 23.27
C ARG A 217 -9.55 -6.84 23.90
#